data_AF-A0A432USL7-F1
#
_entry.id   AF-A0A432USL7-F1
#
_cell.length_a   1.000
_cell.length_b   1.000
_cell.length_c   1.000
_cell.angle_alpha   90.00
_cell.angle_beta   90.00
_cell.angle_gamma   90.00
#
_symmetry.space_group_name_H-M   'P 1'
#
loop_
_entity.id
_entity.type
_entity.pdbx_description
1 polymer ?
#
loop_
_entity_poly.entity_id
_entity_poly.type
_entity_poly.pdbx_seq_one_letter_code
_entity_poly.pdbx_strand_id
1 'polypeptide(L)'
;MDNFNMTFMNYNKPSILRKMLLVFLGFGFFMGISFPLFANLFVEWKEGMLAWFVLSCIIAGISIGVFNYWLLNYMLLNRLKRIGEVANAISNNDVSHNCSLISFDFIGDMANSFNLMSENLRNMISQISDVSSHLNQSANEMVSVTHETQNGVSRQQEGTQMVVSAIGKMTNTVTEMSNNTFAASEAAEKANTATHDGSMVVQDTVSSI
;
A
#
# COMPACT_ATOMS: atom_id res chain seq x y z
N MET A 1 -11.87 -9.12 12.10
CA MET A 1 -11.02 -9.94 11.22
C MET A 1 -11.98 -10.75 10.37
N ASP A 2 -12.43 -10.16 9.28
CA ASP A 2 -13.50 -10.72 8.46
C ASP A 2 -12.96 -11.83 7.57
N ASN A 3 -13.59 -13.00 7.70
CA ASN A 3 -13.33 -14.19 6.91
C ASN A 3 -13.45 -13.86 5.42
N PHE A 4 -12.30 -13.78 4.74
CA PHE A 4 -12.22 -13.83 3.30
C PHE A 4 -12.67 -15.22 2.84
N ASN A 5 -13.98 -15.39 2.67
CA ASN A 5 -14.58 -16.58 2.10
C ASN A 5 -14.14 -16.69 0.64
N MET A 6 -12.99 -17.32 0.44
CA MET A 6 -12.51 -17.79 -0.85
C MET A 6 -13.55 -18.77 -1.37
N THR A 7 -14.45 -18.28 -2.22
CA THR A 7 -15.51 -19.08 -2.81
C THR A 7 -14.85 -20.01 -3.81
N PHE A 8 -14.43 -21.19 -3.36
CA PHE A 8 -13.92 -22.23 -4.23
C PHE A 8 -14.97 -22.49 -5.32
N MET A 9 -14.62 -22.20 -6.57
CA MET A 9 -15.42 -22.52 -7.74
C MET A 9 -15.90 -23.97 -7.65
N ASN A 10 -17.19 -24.16 -7.41
CA ASN A 10 -17.78 -25.48 -7.25
C ASN A 10 -17.87 -26.18 -8.62
N TYR A 11 -16.90 -27.04 -8.91
CA TYR A 11 -16.76 -27.81 -10.16
C TYR A 11 -17.85 -28.88 -10.37
N ASN A 12 -18.82 -29.00 -9.46
CA ASN A 12 -19.86 -30.02 -9.51
C ASN A 12 -21.03 -29.68 -10.47
N LYS A 13 -20.99 -28.53 -11.15
CA LYS A 13 -21.91 -28.20 -12.25
C LYS A 13 -21.36 -28.74 -13.57
N PRO A 14 -22.19 -29.36 -14.43
CA PRO A 14 -21.72 -29.88 -15.72
C PRO A 14 -21.05 -28.76 -16.52
N SER A 15 -19.77 -28.95 -16.85
CA SER A 15 -18.95 -28.01 -17.61
C SER A 15 -19.68 -27.56 -18.87
N ILE A 16 -19.62 -26.26 -19.15
CA ILE A 16 -20.18 -25.66 -20.38
C ILE A 16 -19.66 -26.41 -21.62
N LEU A 17 -18.41 -26.86 -21.60
CA LEU A 17 -17.83 -27.68 -22.66
C LEU A 17 -18.55 -28.99 -22.87
N ARG A 18 -18.86 -29.70 -21.78
CA ARG A 18 -19.55 -30.99 -21.84
C ARG A 18 -20.96 -30.82 -22.37
N LYS A 19 -21.63 -29.71 -22.02
CA LYS A 19 -22.94 -29.37 -22.60
C LYS A 19 -22.83 -29.06 -24.10
N MET A 20 -21.85 -28.27 -24.53
CA MET A 20 -21.65 -27.97 -25.96
C MET A 20 -21.33 -29.22 -26.77
N LEU A 21 -20.50 -30.13 -26.25
CA LEU A 21 -20.22 -31.43 -26.87
C LEU A 21 -21.49 -32.25 -27.08
N LEU A 22 -22.33 -32.35 -26.04
CA LEU A 22 -23.61 -33.07 -26.13
C LEU A 22 -24.56 -32.42 -27.14
N VAL A 23 -24.58 -31.09 -27.23
CA VAL A 23 -25.39 -30.36 -28.22
C VAL A 23 -24.90 -30.63 -29.64
N PHE A 24 -23.59 -30.56 -29.91
CA PHE A 24 -23.05 -30.82 -31.25
C PHE A 24 -23.22 -32.27 -31.68
N LEU A 25 -23.01 -33.23 -30.76
CA LEU A 25 -23.28 -34.65 -31.04
C LEU A 25 -24.77 -34.91 -31.27
N GLY A 26 -25.64 -34.32 -30.44
CA GLY A 26 -27.08 -34.44 -30.58
C GLY A 26 -27.59 -33.86 -31.90
N PHE A 27 -27.09 -32.69 -32.30
CA PHE A 27 -27.41 -32.07 -33.59
C PHE A 27 -26.91 -32.91 -34.77
N GLY A 28 -25.66 -33.40 -34.71
CA GLY A 28 -25.09 -34.27 -35.73
C GLY A 28 -25.87 -35.58 -35.90
N PHE A 29 -26.25 -36.21 -34.79
CA PHE A 29 -27.09 -37.41 -34.81
C PHE A 29 -28.49 -37.14 -35.36
N PHE A 30 -29.13 -36.05 -34.92
CA PHE A 30 -30.45 -35.64 -35.41
C PHE A 30 -30.43 -35.38 -36.93
N MET A 31 -29.43 -34.66 -37.44
CA MET A 31 -29.25 -34.44 -38.87
C MET A 31 -28.96 -35.75 -39.63
N GLY A 32 -28.16 -36.64 -39.04
CA GLY A 32 -27.84 -37.96 -39.61
C GLY A 32 -29.06 -38.88 -39.78
N ILE A 33 -30.10 -38.72 -38.93
CA ILE A 33 -31.39 -39.44 -39.04
C ILE A 33 -32.37 -38.69 -39.93
N SER A 34 -32.43 -37.37 -39.84
CA SER A 34 -33.38 -36.54 -40.60
C SER A 34 -33.09 -36.55 -42.11
N PHE A 35 -31.82 -36.58 -42.50
CA PHE A 35 -31.43 -36.53 -43.91
C PHE A 35 -31.88 -37.76 -44.73
N PRO A 36 -31.69 -39.02 -44.27
CA PRO A 36 -32.22 -40.19 -44.96
C PRO A 36 -33.75 -40.21 -45.11
N LEU A 37 -34.50 -39.68 -44.12
CA LEU A 37 -35.96 -39.54 -44.21
C LEU A 37 -36.36 -38.63 -45.36
N PHE A 38 -35.67 -37.49 -45.54
CA PHE A 38 -35.88 -36.60 -46.67
C PHE A 38 -35.45 -37.23 -48.00
N ALA A 39 -34.28 -37.89 -48.03
CA ALA A 39 -33.77 -38.53 -49.24
C ALA A 39 -34.73 -39.62 -49.78
N ASN A 40 -35.50 -40.27 -48.91
CA ASN A 40 -36.50 -41.26 -49.29
C ASN A 40 -37.63 -40.69 -50.16
N LEU A 41 -37.94 -39.39 -50.06
CA LEU A 41 -38.96 -38.75 -50.90
C LEU A 41 -38.54 -38.54 -52.37
N PHE A 42 -37.23 -38.56 -52.66
CA PHE A 42 -36.69 -38.20 -53.97
C PHE A 42 -35.93 -39.34 -54.65
N VAL A 43 -35.57 -40.40 -53.93
CA VAL A 43 -34.72 -41.49 -54.42
C VAL A 43 -35.43 -42.82 -54.22
N GLU A 44 -35.59 -43.60 -55.29
CA GLU A 44 -36.00 -45.00 -55.22
C GLU A 44 -34.78 -45.89 -54.91
N TRP A 45 -34.87 -46.67 -53.84
CA TRP A 45 -33.75 -47.46 -53.33
C TRP A 45 -33.84 -48.92 -53.78
N LYS A 46 -32.70 -49.50 -54.20
CA LYS A 46 -32.58 -50.96 -54.37
C LYS A 46 -32.58 -51.67 -53.01
N GLU A 47 -33.07 -52.91 -52.97
CA GLU A 47 -33.14 -53.73 -51.75
C GLU A 47 -31.80 -53.73 -50.98
N GLY A 48 -31.85 -53.43 -49.68
CA GLY A 48 -30.69 -53.41 -48.78
C GLY A 48 -29.81 -52.14 -48.81
N MET A 49 -29.91 -51.27 -49.82
CA MET A 49 -29.04 -50.09 -49.94
C MET A 49 -29.38 -48.96 -48.94
N LEU A 50 -30.66 -48.85 -48.57
CA LEU A 50 -31.14 -47.82 -47.63
C LEU A 50 -30.47 -47.94 -46.25
N ALA A 51 -30.28 -49.17 -45.74
CA ALA A 51 -29.68 -49.38 -44.43
C ALA A 51 -28.22 -48.91 -44.36
N TRP A 52 -27.43 -49.21 -45.40
CA TRP A 52 -26.04 -48.75 -45.51
C TRP A 52 -25.94 -47.23 -45.66
N PHE A 53 -26.87 -46.63 -46.42
CA PHE A 53 -26.94 -45.18 -46.56
C PHE A 53 -27.26 -44.50 -45.22
N VAL A 54 -28.29 -44.93 -44.51
CA VAL A 54 -28.66 -44.41 -43.17
C VAL A 54 -27.48 -44.52 -42.21
N LEU A 55 -26.81 -45.67 -42.16
CA LEU A 55 -25.64 -45.89 -41.31
C LEU A 55 -24.53 -44.87 -41.63
N SER A 56 -24.24 -44.64 -42.92
CA SER A 56 -23.23 -43.67 -43.35
C SER A 56 -23.58 -42.23 -42.96
N CYS A 57 -24.86 -41.85 -43.03
CA CYS A 57 -25.33 -40.51 -42.65
C CYS A 57 -25.23 -40.28 -41.14
N ILE A 58 -25.55 -41.28 -40.31
CA ILE A 58 -25.40 -41.19 -38.85
C ILE A 58 -23.93 -41.06 -38.48
N ILE A 59 -23.05 -41.88 -39.07
CA ILE A 59 -21.60 -41.82 -38.83
C ILE A 59 -21.07 -40.43 -39.23
N ALA A 60 -21.41 -39.95 -40.43
CA ALA A 60 -20.98 -38.64 -40.91
C ALA A 60 -21.47 -37.50 -39.99
N GLY A 61 -22.72 -37.56 -39.54
CA GLY A 61 -23.30 -36.57 -38.62
C GLY A 61 -22.58 -36.53 -37.26
N ILE A 62 -22.29 -37.70 -36.68
CA ILE A 62 -21.51 -37.80 -35.43
C ILE A 62 -20.09 -37.28 -35.64
N SER A 63 -19.41 -37.66 -36.74
CA SER A 63 -18.07 -37.20 -37.06
C SER A 63 -18.00 -35.67 -37.18
N ILE A 64 -18.98 -35.04 -37.83
CA ILE A 64 -19.09 -33.58 -37.93
C ILE A 64 -19.31 -32.94 -36.55
N GLY A 65 -20.13 -33.54 -35.69
CA GLY A 65 -20.34 -33.06 -34.32
C GLY A 65 -19.05 -33.07 -33.49
N VAL A 66 -18.29 -34.17 -33.56
CA VAL A 66 -16.97 -34.28 -32.90
C VAL A 66 -15.99 -33.25 -33.47
N PHE A 67 -15.94 -33.11 -34.79
CA PHE A 67 -15.06 -32.16 -35.46
C PHE A 67 -15.34 -30.69 -35.06
N ASN A 68 -16.62 -30.29 -34.99
CA ASN A 68 -17.03 -28.96 -34.54
C ASN A 68 -16.62 -28.69 -33.08
N TYR A 69 -16.82 -29.66 -32.20
CA TYR A 69 -16.39 -29.54 -30.81
C TYR A 69 -14.86 -29.35 -30.71
N TRP A 70 -14.10 -30.15 -31.46
CA TRP A 70 -12.65 -30.05 -31.50
C TRP A 70 -12.18 -28.69 -32.01
N LEU A 71 -12.80 -28.18 -33.08
CA LEU A 71 -12.51 -26.88 -33.65
C LEU A 71 -12.77 -25.74 -32.64
N LEU A 72 -13.90 -25.78 -31.94
CA LEU A 72 -14.25 -24.79 -30.90
C LEU A 72 -13.21 -24.80 -29.78
N ASN A 73 -12.84 -25.98 -29.29
CA ASN A 73 -11.85 -26.12 -28.23
C ASN A 73 -10.48 -25.57 -28.65
N TYR A 74 -10.07 -25.84 -29.88
CA TYR A 74 -8.80 -25.37 -30.41
C TYR A 74 -8.78 -23.86 -30.66
N MET A 75 -9.84 -23.27 -31.21
CA MET A 75 -9.88 -21.85 -31.58
C MET A 75 -10.16 -20.91 -30.40
N LEU A 76 -11.15 -21.22 -29.56
CA LEU A 76 -11.63 -20.30 -28.52
C LEU A 76 -11.02 -20.58 -27.15
N LEU A 77 -11.02 -21.83 -26.71
CA LEU A 77 -10.65 -22.15 -25.32
C LEU A 77 -9.16 -22.02 -25.06
N ASN A 78 -8.33 -22.40 -26.03
CA ASN A 78 -6.89 -22.17 -25.91
C ASN A 78 -6.55 -20.69 -25.73
N ARG A 79 -7.29 -19.80 -26.40
CA ARG A 79 -7.13 -18.34 -26.26
C ARG A 79 -7.57 -17.85 -24.88
N LEU A 80 -8.75 -18.29 -24.43
CA LEU A 80 -9.26 -17.95 -23.10
C LEU A 80 -8.35 -18.47 -21.98
N LYS A 81 -7.78 -19.66 -22.15
CA LYS A 81 -6.86 -20.25 -21.18
C LYS A 81 -5.61 -19.39 -20.99
N ARG A 82 -5.04 -18.83 -22.06
CA ARG A 82 -3.90 -17.90 -21.96
C ARG A 82 -4.24 -16.64 -21.16
N ILE A 83 -5.44 -16.09 -21.34
CA ILE A 83 -5.88 -14.94 -20.54
C ILE A 83 -6.06 -15.35 -19.08
N GLY A 84 -6.63 -16.54 -18.83
CA GLY A 84 -6.74 -17.11 -17.49
C GLY A 84 -5.39 -17.35 -16.80
N GLU A 85 -4.36 -17.77 -17.55
CA GLU A 85 -3.00 -17.95 -17.03
C GLU A 85 -2.40 -16.62 -16.54
N VAL A 86 -2.58 -15.53 -17.30
CA VAL A 86 -2.14 -14.18 -16.89
C VAL A 86 -2.92 -13.70 -15.66
N ALA A 87 -4.24 -13.90 -15.64
CA ALA A 87 -5.06 -13.57 -14.48
C ALA A 87 -4.62 -14.34 -13.22
N ASN A 88 -4.28 -15.63 -13.37
CA ASN A 88 -3.77 -16.44 -12.28
C ASN A 88 -2.38 -15.95 -11.81
N ALA A 89 -1.49 -15.57 -12.72
CA ALA A 89 -0.20 -14.97 -12.36
C ALA A 89 -0.39 -13.69 -11.52
N ILE A 90 -1.27 -12.78 -11.96
CA ILE A 90 -1.61 -11.56 -11.23
C ILE A 90 -2.18 -11.89 -9.84
N SER A 91 -3.06 -12.89 -9.73
CA SER A 91 -3.63 -13.31 -8.44
C SER A 91 -2.59 -13.88 -7.47
N ASN A 92 -1.47 -14.39 -7.99
CA ASN A 92 -0.33 -14.86 -7.20
C ASN A 92 0.73 -13.76 -6.98
N ASN A 93 0.36 -12.48 -7.17
CA ASN A 93 1.22 -11.30 -7.06
C ASN A 93 2.34 -11.23 -8.12
N ASP A 94 2.28 -12.04 -9.17
CA ASP A 94 3.17 -11.93 -10.31
C ASP A 94 2.52 -11.06 -11.40
N VAL A 95 2.80 -9.76 -11.31
CA VAL A 95 2.39 -8.77 -12.30
C VAL A 95 3.45 -8.58 -13.39
N SER A 96 4.44 -9.47 -13.56
CA SER A 96 5.43 -9.35 -14.64
C SER A 96 4.91 -9.87 -15.98
N HIS A 97 3.88 -10.71 -15.94
CA HIS A 97 3.32 -11.36 -17.12
C HIS A 97 2.43 -10.42 -17.94
N ASN A 98 2.51 -10.54 -19.26
CA ASN A 98 1.64 -9.85 -20.22
C ASN A 98 1.00 -10.88 -21.16
N CYS A 99 -0.26 -10.66 -21.52
CA CYS A 99 -0.95 -11.47 -22.51
C CYS A 99 -0.55 -11.02 -23.92
N SER A 100 0.27 -11.82 -24.60
CA SER A 100 0.70 -11.58 -26.00
C SER A 100 -0.33 -12.03 -27.05
N LEU A 101 -1.59 -12.19 -26.65
CA LEU A 101 -2.66 -12.60 -27.53
C LEU A 101 -3.06 -11.44 -28.45
N ILE A 102 -2.85 -11.62 -29.76
CA ILE A 102 -3.28 -10.66 -30.78
C ILE A 102 -4.60 -11.17 -31.37
N SER A 103 -5.66 -10.40 -31.19
CA SER A 103 -6.97 -10.65 -31.77
C SER A 103 -7.71 -9.33 -31.96
N PHE A 104 -8.50 -9.21 -33.02
CA PHE A 104 -9.28 -8.00 -33.35
C PHE A 104 -10.77 -8.20 -33.03
N ASP A 105 -11.02 -8.91 -31.94
CA ASP A 105 -12.34 -9.26 -31.43
C ASP A 105 -12.38 -9.05 -29.91
N PHE A 106 -13.52 -9.40 -29.31
CA PHE A 106 -13.73 -9.30 -27.87
C PHE A 106 -12.65 -10.00 -27.02
N ILE A 107 -12.02 -11.07 -27.53
CA ILE A 107 -10.94 -11.77 -26.81
C ILE A 107 -9.68 -10.90 -26.78
N GLY A 108 -9.40 -10.17 -27.86
CA GLY A 108 -8.33 -9.18 -27.91
C GLY A 108 -8.57 -8.02 -26.96
N ASP A 109 -9.78 -7.47 -26.93
CA ASP A 109 -10.15 -6.40 -25.98
C ASP A 109 -10.00 -6.83 -24.53
N MET A 110 -10.36 -8.08 -24.23
CA MET A 110 -10.15 -8.67 -22.90
C MET A 110 -8.67 -8.79 -22.57
N ALA A 111 -7.84 -9.32 -23.48
CA ALA A 111 -6.39 -9.41 -23.29
C ALA A 111 -5.76 -8.03 -23.03
N ASN A 112 -6.16 -7.01 -23.79
CA ASN A 112 -5.71 -5.63 -23.60
C ASN A 112 -6.13 -5.07 -22.24
N SER A 113 -7.36 -5.33 -21.80
CA SER A 113 -7.86 -4.89 -20.50
C SER A 113 -7.08 -5.52 -19.34
N PHE A 114 -6.73 -6.82 -19.45
CA PHE A 114 -5.87 -7.49 -18.47
C PHE A 114 -4.45 -6.93 -18.44
N ASN A 115 -3.87 -6.60 -19.60
CA ASN A 115 -2.56 -5.97 -19.68
C ASN A 115 -2.57 -4.60 -19.01
N LEU A 116 -3.59 -3.78 -19.27
CA LEU A 116 -3.76 -2.47 -18.63
C LEU A 116 -3.93 -2.59 -17.11
N MET A 117 -4.70 -3.58 -16.64
CA MET A 117 -4.84 -3.87 -15.22
C MET A 117 -3.48 -4.22 -14.58
N SER A 118 -2.72 -5.11 -15.22
CA SER A 118 -1.37 -5.49 -14.76
C SER A 118 -0.41 -4.29 -14.72
N GLU A 119 -0.46 -3.42 -15.72
CA GLU A 119 0.30 -2.17 -15.76
C GLU A 119 -0.06 -1.21 -14.62
N ASN A 120 -1.36 -0.99 -14.39
CA ASN A 120 -1.82 -0.15 -13.27
C ASN A 120 -1.38 -0.71 -11.91
N LEU A 121 -1.43 -2.04 -11.73
CA LEU A 121 -0.93 -2.68 -10.51
C LEU A 121 0.59 -2.49 -10.34
N ARG A 122 1.37 -2.67 -11.40
CA ARG A 122 2.83 -2.40 -11.39
C ARG A 122 3.14 -0.95 -11.00
N ASN A 123 2.43 0.00 -11.60
CA ASN A 123 2.60 1.43 -11.31
C ASN A 123 2.26 1.75 -9.86
N MET A 124 1.17 1.18 -9.34
CA MET A 124 0.78 1.35 -7.93
C MET A 124 1.85 0.80 -6.97
N ILE A 125 2.38 -0.39 -7.25
CA ILE A 125 3.46 -1.01 -6.44
C ILE A 125 4.73 -0.13 -6.48
N SER A 126 5.10 0.40 -7.65
CA SER A 126 6.23 1.32 -7.77
C SER A 126 6.03 2.57 -6.93
N GLN A 127 4.85 3.20 -7.01
CA GLN A 127 4.56 4.39 -6.20
C GLN A 127 4.60 4.09 -4.69
N ILE A 128 4.11 2.94 -4.25
CA ILE A 128 4.19 2.52 -2.84
C ILE A 128 5.65 2.34 -2.41
N SER A 129 6.49 1.77 -3.27
CA SER A 129 7.92 1.62 -3.03
C SER A 129 8.61 2.98 -2.90
N ASP A 130 8.31 3.92 -3.79
CA ASP A 130 8.87 5.28 -3.78
C ASP A 130 8.46 6.02 -2.50
N VAL A 131 7.18 5.98 -2.13
CA VAL A 131 6.67 6.59 -0.89
C VAL A 131 7.33 5.97 0.34
N SER A 132 7.53 4.66 0.34
CA SER A 132 8.19 3.96 1.45
C SER A 132 9.67 4.36 1.57
N SER A 133 10.35 4.57 0.44
CA SER A 133 11.72 5.10 0.40
C SER A 133 11.79 6.53 0.96
N HIS A 134 10.89 7.41 0.54
CA HIS A 134 10.79 8.77 1.07
C HIS A 134 10.47 8.81 2.56
N LEU A 135 9.60 7.92 3.04
CA LEU A 135 9.28 7.78 4.46
C LEU A 135 10.52 7.35 5.26
N ASN A 136 11.28 6.38 4.75
CA ASN A 136 12.52 5.92 5.38
C ASN A 136 13.58 7.04 5.44
N GLN A 137 13.71 7.83 4.37
CA GLN A 137 14.59 9.01 4.38
C GLN A 137 14.14 10.03 5.43
N SER A 138 12.86 10.38 5.44
CA SER A 138 12.29 11.34 6.40
C SER A 138 12.46 10.88 7.84
N ALA A 139 12.33 9.58 8.10
CA ALA A 139 12.59 8.99 9.41
C ALA A 139 14.06 9.14 9.83
N ASN A 140 15.01 8.92 8.92
CA ASN A 140 16.44 9.14 9.21
C ASN A 140 16.77 10.62 9.47
N GLU A 141 16.15 11.54 8.73
CA GLU A 141 16.27 12.98 8.98
C GLU A 141 15.72 13.35 10.37
N MET A 142 14.55 12.80 10.75
CA MET A 142 13.96 12.99 12.07
C MET A 142 14.87 12.47 13.19
N VAL A 143 15.53 11.32 13.00
CA VAL A 143 16.53 10.80 13.96
C VAL A 143 17.69 11.78 14.11
N SER A 144 18.19 12.34 13.02
CA SER A 144 19.26 13.36 13.05
C SER A 144 18.82 14.62 13.83
N VAL A 145 17.64 15.16 13.52
CA VAL A 145 17.07 16.33 14.22
C VAL A 145 16.84 16.04 15.70
N THR A 146 16.41 14.83 16.05
CA THR A 146 16.22 14.41 17.45
C THR A 146 17.54 14.39 18.20
N HIS A 147 18.62 13.87 17.59
CA HIS A 147 19.96 13.91 18.17
C HIS A 147 20.47 15.33 18.37
N GLU A 148 20.27 16.22 17.40
CA GLU A 148 20.63 17.63 17.52
C GLU A 148 19.85 18.31 18.64
N THR A 149 18.55 18.05 18.72
CA THR A 149 17.67 18.55 19.79
C THR A 149 18.16 18.08 21.16
N GLN A 150 18.50 16.79 21.30
CA GLN A 150 19.04 16.24 22.55
C GLN A 150 20.34 16.93 22.97
N ASN A 151 21.25 17.18 22.02
CA ASN A 151 22.48 17.93 22.27
C ASN A 151 22.19 19.39 22.68
N GLY A 152 21.21 20.02 22.04
CA GLY A 152 20.73 21.36 22.39
C GLY A 152 20.19 21.43 23.82
N VAL A 153 19.37 20.46 24.22
CA VAL A 153 18.83 20.35 25.58
C VAL A 153 19.95 20.15 26.60
N SER A 154 20.96 19.32 26.31
CA SER A 154 22.12 19.15 27.19
C SER A 154 22.87 20.48 27.41
N ARG A 155 23.11 21.25 26.35
CA ARG A 155 23.74 22.57 26.45
C ARG A 155 22.88 23.57 27.23
N GLN A 156 21.57 23.53 27.05
CA GLN A 156 20.64 24.38 27.81
C GLN A 156 20.66 24.01 29.31
N GLN A 157 20.77 22.73 29.64
CA GLN A 157 20.92 22.27 31.03
C GLN A 157 22.22 22.79 31.65
N GLU A 158 23.35 22.70 30.93
CA GLU A 158 24.62 23.29 31.37
C GLU A 158 24.51 24.81 31.58
N GLY A 159 23.89 25.52 30.63
CA GLY A 159 23.62 26.95 30.74
C GLY A 159 22.78 27.29 31.98
N THR A 160 21.75 26.49 32.26
CA THR A 160 20.90 26.67 33.45
C THR A 160 21.70 26.46 34.73
N GLN A 161 22.60 25.47 34.77
CA GLN A 161 23.46 25.23 35.93
C GLN A 161 24.44 26.41 36.17
N MET A 162 24.95 27.01 35.10
CA MET A 162 25.76 28.23 35.20
C MET A 162 24.96 29.41 35.73
N VAL A 163 23.71 29.60 35.28
CA VAL A 163 22.81 30.64 35.79
C VAL A 163 22.55 30.45 37.29
N VAL A 164 22.27 29.22 37.73
CA VAL A 164 22.11 28.90 39.16
C VAL A 164 23.37 29.26 39.96
N SER A 165 24.55 28.93 39.42
CA SER A 165 25.82 29.32 40.05
C SER A 165 26.00 30.84 40.14
N ALA A 166 25.66 31.57 39.07
CA ALA A 166 25.72 33.03 39.04
C ALA A 166 24.76 33.67 40.05
N ILE A 167 23.53 33.15 40.16
CA ILE A 167 22.55 33.56 41.18
C ILE A 167 23.15 33.33 42.58
N GLY A 168 23.76 32.17 42.84
CA GLY A 168 24.44 31.91 44.11
C GLY A 168 25.52 32.94 44.43
N LYS A 169 26.36 33.31 43.45
CA LYS A 169 27.36 34.38 43.61
C LYS A 169 26.71 35.74 43.86
N MET A 170 25.65 36.10 43.13
CA MET A 170 24.92 37.35 43.31
C MET A 170 24.31 37.45 44.71
N THR A 171 23.72 36.38 45.23
CA THR A 171 23.19 36.32 46.60
C THR A 171 24.28 36.57 47.65
N ASN A 172 25.47 35.98 47.46
CA ASN A 172 26.61 36.24 48.33
C ASN A 172 27.04 37.71 48.27
N THR A 173 27.13 38.30 47.06
CA THR A 173 27.47 39.72 46.88
C THR A 173 26.44 40.65 47.54
N VAL A 174 25.14 40.35 47.43
CA VAL A 174 24.08 41.12 48.10
C VAL A 174 24.20 41.03 49.62
N THR A 175 24.54 39.85 50.14
CA THR A 175 24.78 39.65 51.59
C THR A 175 25.98 40.45 52.06
N GLU A 176 27.10 40.41 51.31
CA GLU A 176 28.30 41.20 51.60
C GLU A 176 28.03 42.71 51.53
N MET A 177 27.31 43.17 50.51
CA MET A 177 26.91 44.57 50.37
C MET A 177 26.03 45.02 51.53
N SER A 178 25.12 44.17 52.00
CA SER A 178 24.25 44.47 53.16
C SER A 178 25.08 44.62 54.44
N ASN A 179 26.02 43.71 54.68
CA ASN A 179 26.95 43.79 55.81
C ASN A 179 27.83 45.05 55.76
N ASN A 180 28.37 45.38 54.59
CA ASN A 180 29.16 46.60 54.40
C ASN A 180 28.33 47.87 54.62
N THR A 181 27.07 47.88 54.17
CA THR A 181 26.14 49.01 54.40
C THR A 181 25.84 49.17 55.88
N PHE A 182 25.64 48.06 56.61
CA PHE A 182 25.45 48.09 58.06
C PHE A 182 26.70 48.62 58.78
N ALA A 183 27.89 48.13 58.44
CA ALA A 183 29.15 48.62 59.01
C ALA A 183 29.39 50.11 58.71
N ALA A 184 29.06 50.58 57.50
CA ALA A 184 29.14 52.00 57.14
C ALA A 184 28.16 52.86 57.96
N SER A 185 26.94 52.36 58.19
CA SER A 185 25.95 53.02 59.04
C SER A 185 26.45 53.14 60.48
N GLU A 186 27.01 52.08 61.05
CA GLU A 186 27.58 52.09 62.40
C GLU A 186 28.76 53.08 62.52
N ALA A 187 29.63 53.12 61.50
CA ALA A 187 30.74 54.07 61.45
C ALA A 187 30.26 55.53 61.36
N ALA A 188 29.23 55.80 60.55
CA ALA A 188 28.61 57.13 60.44
C ALA A 188 27.97 57.56 61.77
N GLU A 189 27.30 56.64 62.47
CA GLU A 189 26.73 56.89 63.80
C GLU A 189 27.84 57.23 64.82
N LYS A 190 28.92 56.44 64.87
CA LYS A 190 30.09 56.75 65.73
C LYS A 190 30.71 58.10 65.41
N ALA A 191 30.86 58.45 64.14
CA ALA A 191 31.39 59.75 63.71
C ALA A 191 30.46 60.91 64.11
N ASN A 192 29.15 60.73 64.02
CA ASN A 192 28.15 61.70 64.47
C ASN A 192 28.26 61.93 65.98
N THR A 193 28.35 60.87 66.78
CA THR A 193 28.55 60.98 68.24
C THR A 193 29.85 61.69 68.57
N ALA A 194 30.97 61.31 67.96
CA ALA A 194 32.26 61.97 68.20
C ALA A 194 32.26 63.47 67.81
N THR A 195 31.55 63.83 66.73
CA THR A 195 31.39 65.23 66.30
C THR A 195 30.51 66.01 67.29
N HIS A 196 29.44 65.39 67.79
CA HIS A 196 28.59 65.98 68.83
C HIS A 196 29.37 66.23 70.13
N ASP A 197 30.13 65.24 70.60
CA ASP A 197 30.99 65.36 71.77
C ASP A 197 32.04 66.46 71.59
N GLY A 198 32.72 66.49 70.43
CA GLY A 198 33.66 67.54 70.08
C GLY A 198 33.04 68.94 70.05
N SER A 199 31.81 69.06 69.55
CA SER A 199 31.06 70.33 69.56
C SER A 199 30.77 70.81 70.98
N MET A 200 30.40 69.91 71.90
CA MET A 200 30.18 70.27 73.31
C MET A 200 31.47 70.82 73.94
N VAL A 201 32.62 70.16 73.72
CA VAL A 201 33.91 70.61 74.24
C VAL A 201 34.29 72.02 73.74
N VAL A 202 34.06 72.30 72.45
CA VAL A 202 34.28 73.64 71.88
C VAL A 202 33.36 74.67 72.54
N GLN A 203 32.10 74.34 72.76
CA GLN A 203 31.13 75.23 73.39
C GLN A 203 31.48 75.52 74.87
N ASP A 204 31.91 74.52 75.62
CA ASP A 204 32.42 74.67 76.99
C ASP A 204 33.65 75.58 77.02
N THR A 205 34.57 75.42 76.06
CA THR A 205 35.77 76.25 75.94
C THR A 205 35.42 77.72 75.65
N VAL A 206 34.49 77.97 74.72
CA VAL A 206 34.02 79.34 74.40
C VAL A 206 33.31 79.99 75.59
N SER A 207 32.62 79.20 76.43
CA SER A 207 31.98 79.73 77.65
C SER A 207 32.94 80.02 78.81
N SER A 208 34.16 79.47 78.76
CA SER A 208 35.17 79.58 79.82
C SER A 208 36.17 80.74 79.61
N ILE A 209 36.04 81.51 78.53
CA ILE A 209 36.82 82.71 78.19
C ILE A 209 35.98 83.95 78.47
#